data_AF-A0A953W1N9-F1
#
_entry.id   AF-A0A953W1N9-F1
#
_cell.length_a   1.000
_cell.length_b   1.000
_cell.length_c   1.000
_cell.angle_alpha   90.00
_cell.angle_beta   90.00
_cell.angle_gamma   90.00
#
_symmetry.space_group_name_H-M   'P 1'
#
loop_
_entity.id
_entity.type
_entity.pdbx_description
1 polymer ?
#
loop_
_entity_poly.entity_id
_entity_poly.type
_entity_poly.pdbx_seq_one_letter_code
_entity_poly.pdbx_strand_id
1 'polypeptide(L)'
;MLQGIPLSLLPILLISIAVEGSLTLGDLNLLWGPLSRSWAYAYGAFHTALLNGARPLYPGQMFGMFFTYAFLHGGLVHLIVNMIALVSIGTVIVQRIGQKRFLVAYLVSTLGGSIGFGLLSSSPLPMVGASGPLFGLVGIWICWDYLDRRYYGDPLWVTLRALAFLVIYNVAFFVLLSGNLAWETHLGGFVAGWLLAIYWGRGVMPESRRRRFGGGAESTPKG
;
A
#
# COMPACT_ATOMS: atom_id res chain seq x y z
N MET A 1 -8.85 -24.64 4.31
CA MET A 1 -8.01 -23.88 5.26
C MET A 1 -7.91 -22.39 4.84
N LEU A 2 -9.06 -21.75 4.52
CA LEU A 2 -9.19 -20.33 4.12
C LEU A 2 -10.02 -19.50 5.11
N GLN A 3 -10.35 -20.08 6.27
CA GLN A 3 -11.15 -19.41 7.30
C GLN A 3 -10.29 -18.38 8.03
N GLY A 4 -10.23 -17.14 7.52
CA GLY A 4 -9.51 -16.05 8.17
C GLY A 4 -9.16 -14.85 7.28
N ILE A 5 -9.03 -15.05 5.96
CA ILE A 5 -8.71 -13.95 5.04
C ILE A 5 -9.99 -13.18 4.69
N PRO A 6 -10.05 -11.85 4.86
CA PRO A 6 -11.23 -11.10 4.51
C PRO A 6 -11.49 -11.12 3.00
N LEU A 7 -12.77 -11.25 2.60
CA LEU A 7 -13.19 -11.37 1.20
C LEU A 7 -12.69 -10.25 0.29
N SER A 8 -12.54 -9.02 0.81
CA SER A 8 -12.04 -7.88 0.03
C SER A 8 -10.55 -7.99 -0.33
N LEU A 9 -9.77 -8.81 0.37
CA LEU A 9 -8.37 -9.05 0.01
C LEU A 9 -8.23 -10.07 -1.11
N LEU A 10 -9.15 -11.05 -1.20
CA LEU A 10 -9.08 -12.14 -2.17
C LEU A 10 -8.89 -11.67 -3.62
N PRO A 11 -9.67 -10.72 -4.18
CA PRO A 11 -9.45 -10.30 -5.56
C PRO A 11 -8.06 -9.67 -5.75
N ILE A 12 -7.57 -8.90 -4.79
CA ILE A 12 -6.25 -8.26 -4.87
C ILE A 12 -5.14 -9.33 -4.87
N LEU A 13 -5.24 -10.31 -3.96
CA LEU A 13 -4.31 -11.42 -3.86
C LEU A 13 -4.31 -12.26 -5.13
N LEU A 14 -5.49 -12.68 -5.59
CA LEU A 14 -5.64 -13.57 -6.75
C LEU A 14 -5.14 -12.90 -8.03
N ILE A 15 -5.47 -11.63 -8.26
CA ILE A 15 -4.98 -10.89 -9.43
C ILE A 15 -3.45 -10.76 -9.35
N SER A 16 -2.90 -10.35 -8.21
CA SER A 16 -1.44 -10.16 -8.07
C SER A 16 -0.67 -11.47 -8.25
N ILE A 17 -1.16 -12.56 -7.67
CA ILE A 17 -0.56 -13.90 -7.80
C ILE A 17 -0.67 -14.41 -9.24
N ALA A 18 -1.84 -14.25 -9.89
CA ALA A 18 -2.04 -14.69 -11.27
C ALA A 18 -1.13 -13.91 -12.24
N VAL A 19 -1.03 -12.59 -12.07
CA VAL A 19 -0.15 -11.74 -12.90
C VAL A 19 1.30 -12.14 -12.72
N GLU A 20 1.84 -12.12 -11.50
CA GLU A 20 3.25 -12.40 -11.28
C GLU A 20 3.61 -13.87 -11.58
N GLY A 21 2.71 -14.81 -11.30
CA GLY A 21 2.88 -16.22 -11.68
C GLY A 21 2.95 -16.40 -13.20
N SER A 22 2.08 -15.72 -13.95
CA SER A 22 2.12 -15.74 -15.43
C SER A 22 3.40 -15.13 -15.98
N LEU A 23 3.87 -14.02 -15.39
CA LEU A 23 5.14 -13.39 -15.80
C LEU A 23 6.34 -14.26 -15.47
N THR A 24 6.35 -14.91 -14.30
CA THR A 24 7.41 -15.84 -13.92
C THR A 24 7.47 -17.04 -14.87
N LEU A 25 6.32 -17.59 -15.28
CA LEU A 25 6.28 -18.64 -16.31
C LEU A 25 6.81 -18.14 -17.65
N GLY A 26 6.60 -16.86 -17.98
CA GLY A 26 7.19 -16.25 -19.17
C GLY A 26 8.69 -16.07 -19.08
N ASP A 27 9.22 -15.67 -17.93
CA ASP A 27 10.66 -15.59 -17.69
C ASP A 27 11.34 -16.96 -17.86
N LEU A 28 10.62 -18.05 -17.54
CA LEU A 28 11.06 -19.44 -17.76
C LEU A 28 10.80 -19.96 -19.19
N ASN A 29 10.29 -19.11 -20.08
CA ASN A 29 9.87 -19.45 -21.44
C ASN A 29 8.82 -20.58 -21.53
N LEU A 30 7.96 -20.69 -20.51
CA LEU A 30 6.88 -21.67 -20.42
C LEU A 30 5.52 -21.09 -20.86
N LEU A 31 5.35 -19.75 -20.83
CA LEU A 31 4.09 -19.07 -21.15
C LEU A 31 4.35 -17.66 -21.71
N TRP A 32 3.68 -17.21 -22.77
CA TRP A 32 3.83 -15.84 -23.36
C TRP A 32 5.23 -15.40 -23.86
N GLY A 33 6.28 -16.19 -23.60
CA GLY A 33 7.67 -15.90 -23.95
C GLY A 33 8.41 -14.98 -22.95
N PRO A 34 9.75 -14.87 -23.08
CA PRO A 34 10.61 -14.17 -22.12
C PRO A 34 10.46 -12.65 -22.11
N LEU A 35 9.81 -12.06 -23.11
CA LEU A 35 9.56 -10.62 -23.17
C LEU A 35 8.26 -10.21 -22.49
N SER A 36 7.46 -11.17 -22.00
CA SER A 36 6.14 -10.92 -21.41
C SER A 36 6.19 -9.93 -20.22
N ARG A 37 7.22 -10.01 -19.36
CA ARG A 37 7.41 -9.06 -18.27
C ARG A 37 7.68 -7.64 -18.76
N SER A 38 8.57 -7.49 -19.74
CA SER A 38 8.85 -6.20 -20.36
C SER A 38 7.60 -5.58 -20.97
N TRP A 39 6.76 -6.40 -21.62
CA TRP A 39 5.47 -5.96 -22.12
C TRP A 39 4.52 -5.57 -20.99
N ALA A 40 4.38 -6.38 -19.94
CA ALA A 40 3.54 -6.04 -18.80
C ALA A 40 3.93 -4.71 -18.15
N TYR A 41 5.23 -4.43 -18.03
CA TYR A 41 5.71 -3.16 -17.52
C TYR A 41 5.42 -2.01 -18.48
N ALA A 42 5.70 -2.19 -19.78
CA ALA A 42 5.43 -1.17 -20.79
C ALA A 42 3.96 -0.73 -20.79
N TYR A 43 3.01 -1.66 -20.60
CA TYR A 43 1.58 -1.37 -20.66
C TYR A 43 0.95 -1.03 -19.30
N GLY A 44 1.43 -1.59 -18.19
CA GLY A 44 0.72 -1.54 -16.90
C GLY A 44 1.48 -0.90 -15.74
N ALA A 45 2.79 -0.68 -15.85
CA ALA A 45 3.55 -0.01 -14.80
C ALA A 45 3.30 1.50 -14.81
N PHE A 46 3.70 2.20 -13.75
CA PHE A 46 3.64 3.66 -13.71
C PHE A 46 4.89 4.25 -14.34
N HIS A 47 4.71 5.07 -15.39
CA HIS A 47 5.78 5.69 -16.16
C HIS A 47 5.74 7.21 -15.99
N THR A 48 6.75 7.77 -15.30
CA THR A 48 6.93 9.23 -15.19
C THR A 48 7.11 9.89 -16.56
N ALA A 49 7.70 9.18 -17.53
CA ALA A 49 7.84 9.64 -18.91
C ALA A 49 6.49 10.05 -19.56
N LEU A 50 5.40 9.33 -19.25
CA LEU A 50 4.07 9.65 -19.79
C LEU A 50 3.51 10.96 -19.22
N LEU A 51 3.89 11.35 -18.00
CA LEU A 51 3.56 12.67 -17.45
C LEU A 51 4.38 13.79 -18.10
N ASN A 52 5.52 13.46 -18.68
CA ASN A 52 6.46 14.39 -19.31
C ASN A 52 6.35 14.40 -20.85
N GLY A 53 5.18 14.01 -21.39
CA GLY A 53 4.89 14.12 -22.82
C GLY A 53 5.29 12.92 -23.69
N ALA A 54 5.75 11.80 -23.09
CA ALA A 54 5.92 10.57 -23.87
C ALA A 54 4.58 10.07 -24.41
N ARG A 55 4.62 9.46 -25.60
CA ARG A 55 3.41 8.95 -26.26
C ARG A 55 2.92 7.67 -25.56
N PRO A 56 1.63 7.59 -25.18
CA PRO A 56 1.07 6.35 -24.66
C PRO A 56 0.98 5.28 -25.76
N LEU A 57 1.13 4.02 -25.37
CA LEU A 57 1.01 2.84 -26.22
C LEU A 57 -0.44 2.54 -26.59
N TYR A 58 -1.39 2.91 -25.73
CA TYR A 58 -2.82 2.71 -25.96
C TYR A 58 -3.66 3.83 -25.32
N PRO A 59 -4.88 4.10 -25.82
CA PRO A 59 -5.79 5.06 -25.21
C PRO A 59 -6.08 4.72 -23.75
N GLY A 60 -5.89 5.70 -22.86
CA GLY A 60 -6.17 5.53 -21.43
C GLY A 60 -4.98 5.07 -20.57
N GLN A 61 -3.83 4.73 -21.15
CA GLN A 61 -2.64 4.30 -20.37
C GLN A 61 -2.24 5.31 -19.28
N MET A 62 -2.26 6.61 -19.60
CA MET A 62 -1.93 7.68 -18.65
C MET A 62 -2.83 7.68 -17.41
N PHE A 63 -4.07 7.23 -17.53
CA PHE A 63 -4.99 7.11 -16.39
C PHE A 63 -4.88 5.74 -15.72
N GLY A 64 -4.79 4.68 -16.50
CA GLY A 64 -4.69 3.30 -16.00
C GLY A 64 -3.48 3.08 -15.11
N MET A 65 -2.34 3.68 -15.47
CA MET A 65 -1.07 3.50 -14.75
C MET A 65 -1.13 3.93 -13.28
N PHE A 66 -2.03 4.85 -12.90
CA PHE A 66 -2.22 5.27 -11.51
C PHE A 66 -2.76 4.15 -10.61
N PHE A 67 -3.29 3.07 -11.20
CA PHE A 67 -3.88 1.94 -10.48
C PHE A 67 -3.22 0.60 -10.83
N THR A 68 -2.93 0.36 -12.11
CA THR A 68 -2.44 -0.94 -12.59
C THR A 68 -1.07 -1.32 -12.03
N TYR A 69 -0.24 -0.33 -11.69
CA TYR A 69 1.10 -0.56 -11.13
C TYR A 69 1.06 -1.41 -9.84
N ALA A 70 -0.02 -1.30 -9.04
CA ALA A 70 -0.15 -1.99 -7.76
C ALA A 70 -0.28 -3.51 -7.90
N PHE A 71 -0.59 -4.02 -9.11
CA PHE A 71 -0.74 -5.45 -9.39
C PHE A 71 0.49 -6.06 -10.08
N LEU A 72 1.42 -5.23 -10.55
CA LEU A 72 2.69 -5.68 -11.12
C LEU A 72 3.75 -5.79 -10.04
N HIS A 73 4.65 -6.76 -10.16
CA HIS A 73 5.72 -6.99 -9.18
C HIS A 73 7.04 -7.23 -9.88
N GLY A 74 8.13 -6.97 -9.14
CA GLY A 74 9.51 -7.09 -9.61
C GLY A 74 10.05 -8.52 -9.67
N GLY A 75 9.20 -9.54 -9.46
CA GLY A 75 9.60 -10.91 -9.19
C GLY A 75 8.82 -11.54 -8.02
N LEU A 76 8.94 -12.86 -7.88
CA LEU A 76 8.24 -13.65 -6.84
C LEU A 76 8.52 -13.16 -5.41
N VAL A 77 9.77 -12.83 -5.08
CA VAL A 77 10.11 -12.37 -3.72
C VAL A 77 9.39 -11.07 -3.40
N HIS A 78 9.37 -10.11 -4.35
CA HIS A 78 8.67 -8.84 -4.18
C HIS A 78 7.15 -9.07 -3.99
N LEU A 79 6.54 -9.97 -4.79
CA LEU A 79 5.15 -10.36 -4.61
C LEU A 79 4.90 -10.96 -3.22
N ILE A 80 5.67 -11.96 -2.81
CA ILE A 80 5.45 -12.69 -1.55
C ILE A 80 5.47 -11.73 -0.36
N VAL A 81 6.47 -10.85 -0.30
CA VAL A 81 6.59 -9.85 0.77
C VAL A 81 5.36 -8.93 0.78
N ASN A 82 4.93 -8.43 -0.38
CA ASN A 82 3.75 -7.58 -0.47
C ASN A 82 2.46 -8.31 -0.08
N MET A 83 2.27 -9.56 -0.48
CA MET A 83 1.05 -10.31 -0.16
C MET A 83 0.97 -10.69 1.32
N ILE A 84 2.10 -11.03 1.96
CA ILE A 84 2.17 -11.25 3.40
C ILE A 84 1.83 -9.95 4.14
N ALA A 85 2.41 -8.83 3.73
CA ALA A 85 2.12 -7.52 4.30
C ALA A 85 0.63 -7.14 4.11
N LEU A 86 0.07 -7.39 2.92
CA LEU A 86 -1.33 -7.13 2.61
C LEU A 86 -2.28 -7.92 3.49
N VAL A 87 -2.06 -9.23 3.64
CA VAL A 87 -2.88 -10.06 4.53
C VAL A 87 -2.75 -9.56 5.97
N SER A 88 -1.56 -9.20 6.41
CA SER A 88 -1.30 -8.73 7.77
C SER A 88 -2.02 -7.41 8.07
N ILE A 89 -1.68 -6.32 7.37
CA ILE A 89 -2.26 -5.01 7.66
C ILE A 89 -3.70 -4.90 7.15
N GLY A 90 -4.02 -5.51 6.01
CA GLY A 90 -5.35 -5.48 5.43
C GLY A 90 -6.38 -6.17 6.32
N THR A 91 -6.03 -7.28 6.97
CA THR A 91 -6.93 -7.93 7.94
C THR A 91 -7.22 -7.03 9.13
N VAL A 92 -6.20 -6.35 9.69
CA VAL A 92 -6.38 -5.39 10.78
C VAL A 92 -7.31 -4.26 10.35
N ILE A 93 -7.10 -3.68 9.16
CA ILE A 93 -7.94 -2.60 8.64
C ILE A 93 -9.36 -3.10 8.36
N VAL A 94 -9.57 -4.25 7.72
CA VAL A 94 -10.91 -4.78 7.46
C VAL A 94 -11.67 -5.07 8.76
N GLN A 95 -11.01 -5.64 9.78
CA GLN A 95 -11.62 -5.83 11.09
C GLN A 95 -12.02 -4.49 11.73
N ARG A 96 -11.28 -3.42 11.40
CA ARG A 96 -11.48 -2.08 11.92
C ARG A 96 -12.60 -1.32 11.21
N ILE A 97 -12.68 -1.35 9.88
CA ILE A 97 -13.62 -0.52 9.08
C ILE A 97 -14.56 -1.29 8.15
N GLY A 98 -14.45 -2.62 8.13
CA GLY A 98 -15.24 -3.49 7.25
C GLY A 98 -14.71 -3.57 5.82
N GLN A 99 -15.24 -4.55 5.07
CA GLN A 99 -14.78 -4.92 3.73
C GLN A 99 -14.86 -3.75 2.73
N LYS A 100 -15.99 -3.02 2.70
CA LYS A 100 -16.23 -1.95 1.71
C LYS A 100 -15.29 -0.78 1.89
N ARG A 101 -15.11 -0.30 3.12
CA ARG A 101 -14.21 0.83 3.41
C ARG A 101 -12.75 0.46 3.21
N PHE A 102 -12.36 -0.79 3.46
CA PHE A 102 -11.04 -1.28 3.10
C PHE A 102 -10.75 -1.14 1.61
N LEU A 103 -11.69 -1.50 0.72
CA LEU A 103 -11.50 -1.35 -0.72
C LEU A 103 -11.31 0.13 -1.12
N VAL A 104 -12.08 1.04 -0.52
CA VAL A 104 -11.90 2.49 -0.72
C VAL A 104 -10.52 2.93 -0.22
N ALA A 105 -10.13 2.49 0.97
CA ALA A 105 -8.82 2.81 1.54
C ALA A 105 -7.67 2.32 0.65
N TYR A 106 -7.76 1.09 0.15
CA TYR A 106 -6.78 0.52 -0.75
C TYR A 106 -6.67 1.34 -2.05
N LEU A 107 -7.79 1.64 -2.70
CA LEU A 107 -7.82 2.43 -3.94
C LEU A 107 -7.29 3.86 -3.76
N VAL A 108 -7.69 4.56 -2.69
CA VAL A 108 -7.20 5.91 -2.38
C VAL A 108 -5.70 5.88 -2.09
N SER A 109 -5.22 4.85 -1.39
CA SER A 109 -3.80 4.70 -1.08
C SER A 109 -2.98 4.33 -2.32
N THR A 110 -3.53 3.53 -3.25
CA THR A 110 -2.94 3.26 -4.56
C THR A 110 -2.78 4.56 -5.36
N LEU A 111 -3.84 5.37 -5.42
CA LEU A 111 -3.81 6.67 -6.10
C LEU A 111 -2.80 7.63 -5.43
N GLY A 112 -2.78 7.69 -4.11
CA GLY A 112 -1.82 8.49 -3.36
C GLY A 112 -0.37 8.08 -3.63
N GLY A 113 -0.11 6.77 -3.72
CA GLY A 113 1.21 6.24 -4.03
C GLY A 113 1.68 6.62 -5.43
N SER A 114 0.85 6.45 -6.45
CA SER A 114 1.20 6.85 -7.82
C SER A 114 1.36 8.36 -7.97
N ILE A 115 0.53 9.17 -7.29
CA ILE A 115 0.71 10.64 -7.24
C ILE A 115 2.05 10.99 -6.57
N GLY A 116 2.37 10.38 -5.42
CA GLY A 116 3.64 10.62 -4.73
C GLY A 116 4.84 10.31 -5.61
N PHE A 117 4.83 9.16 -6.28
CA PHE A 117 5.88 8.79 -7.24
C PHE A 117 5.97 9.77 -8.42
N GLY A 118 4.83 10.12 -9.03
CA GLY A 118 4.80 11.03 -10.17
C GLY A 118 5.26 12.46 -9.87
N LEU A 119 5.08 12.93 -8.64
CA LEU A 119 5.50 14.27 -8.21
C LEU A 119 6.95 14.35 -7.75
N LEU A 120 7.47 13.28 -7.13
CA LEU A 120 8.74 13.32 -6.41
C LEU A 120 9.86 12.53 -7.08
N SER A 121 9.53 11.51 -7.88
CA SER A 121 10.56 10.63 -8.44
C SER A 121 11.23 11.23 -9.66
N SER A 122 12.55 11.22 -9.65
CA SER A 122 13.40 11.49 -10.82
C SER A 122 13.86 10.22 -11.53
N SER A 123 13.36 9.04 -11.12
CA SER A 123 13.77 7.77 -11.70
C SER A 123 13.22 7.62 -13.13
N PRO A 124 14.05 7.20 -14.10
CA PRO A 124 13.57 6.84 -15.43
C PRO A 124 12.93 5.44 -15.45
N LEU A 125 13.09 4.66 -14.37
CA LEU A 125 12.54 3.31 -14.29
C LEU A 125 11.06 3.35 -13.94
N PRO A 126 10.23 2.48 -14.56
CA PRO A 126 8.83 2.39 -14.21
C PRO A 126 8.64 1.83 -12.80
N MET A 127 7.63 2.34 -12.10
CA MET A 127 7.24 1.85 -10.77
C MET A 127 6.23 0.72 -10.89
N VAL A 128 6.44 -0.33 -10.09
CA VAL A 128 5.51 -1.44 -9.87
C VAL A 128 5.46 -1.81 -8.39
N GLY A 129 4.36 -2.40 -7.94
CA GLY A 129 4.25 -3.04 -6.62
C GLY A 129 3.09 -2.53 -5.77
N ALA A 130 2.53 -3.44 -4.98
CA ALA A 130 1.46 -3.14 -4.04
C ALA A 130 1.92 -2.35 -2.79
N SER A 131 3.19 -1.98 -2.66
CA SER A 131 3.71 -1.32 -1.46
C SER A 131 3.11 0.08 -1.23
N GLY A 132 2.81 0.85 -2.28
CA GLY A 132 2.10 2.14 -2.16
C GLY A 132 0.81 2.05 -1.33
N PRO A 133 -0.18 1.23 -1.76
CA PRO A 133 -1.39 1.05 -0.98
C PRO A 133 -1.15 0.44 0.41
N LEU A 134 -0.16 -0.45 0.58
CA LEU A 134 0.21 -0.98 1.90
C LEU A 134 0.65 0.13 2.86
N PHE A 135 1.49 1.05 2.40
CA PHE A 135 1.92 2.19 3.19
C PHE A 135 0.76 3.13 3.54
N GLY A 136 -0.25 3.27 2.67
CA GLY A 136 -1.46 4.00 3.02
C GLY A 136 -2.32 3.30 4.06
N LEU A 137 -2.43 1.97 4.03
CA LEU A 137 -3.09 1.22 5.12
C LEU A 137 -2.33 1.38 6.45
N VAL A 138 -0.99 1.42 6.42
CA VAL A 138 -0.17 1.75 7.59
C VAL A 138 -0.41 3.19 8.04
N GLY A 139 -0.50 4.16 7.11
CA GLY A 139 -0.84 5.55 7.41
C GLY A 139 -2.19 5.69 8.11
N ILE A 140 -3.20 4.94 7.67
CA ILE A 140 -4.49 4.86 8.35
C ILE A 140 -4.35 4.32 9.77
N TRP A 141 -3.62 3.21 9.93
CA TRP A 141 -3.43 2.56 11.22
C TRP A 141 -2.71 3.46 12.23
N ILE A 142 -1.60 4.09 11.83
CA ILE A 142 -0.82 5.00 12.70
C ILE A 142 -1.61 6.27 13.00
N CYS A 143 -2.31 6.86 12.03
CA CYS A 143 -3.14 8.05 12.26
C CYS A 143 -4.17 7.79 13.35
N TRP A 144 -4.88 6.67 13.27
CA TRP A 144 -5.87 6.36 14.30
C TRP A 144 -5.25 5.94 15.63
N ASP A 145 -4.12 5.22 15.68
CA ASP A 145 -3.40 4.97 16.94
C ASP A 145 -2.99 6.29 17.61
N TYR A 146 -2.47 7.25 16.84
CA TYR A 146 -2.17 8.60 17.30
C TYR A 146 -3.40 9.30 17.90
N LEU A 147 -4.51 9.34 17.14
CA LEU A 147 -5.74 10.01 17.56
C LEU A 147 -6.39 9.32 18.76
N ASP A 148 -6.30 7.98 18.85
CA ASP A 148 -6.78 7.19 19.99
C ASP A 148 -6.00 7.50 21.26
N ARG A 149 -4.66 7.42 21.21
CA ARG A 149 -3.80 7.72 22.35
C ARG A 149 -3.94 9.15 22.84
N ARG A 150 -4.02 10.12 21.92
CA ARG A 150 -4.20 11.54 22.28
C ARG A 150 -5.48 11.77 23.05
N TYR A 151 -6.55 11.05 22.72
CA TYR A 151 -7.84 11.20 23.41
C TYR A 151 -7.87 10.53 24.78
N TYR A 152 -7.27 9.35 24.92
CA TYR A 152 -7.22 8.64 26.20
C TYR A 152 -6.08 9.12 27.12
N GLY A 153 -5.21 10.00 26.62
CA GLY A 153 -4.03 10.49 27.36
C GLY A 153 -2.89 9.48 27.43
N ASP A 154 -2.88 8.49 26.53
CA ASP A 154 -1.86 7.45 26.51
C ASP A 154 -0.54 7.96 25.92
N PRO A 155 0.60 7.34 26.28
CA PRO A 155 1.89 7.75 25.77
C PRO A 155 2.01 7.59 24.24
N LEU A 156 2.45 8.65 23.55
CA LEU A 156 2.63 8.68 22.09
C LEU A 156 3.93 8.03 21.61
N TRP A 157 4.86 7.69 22.51
CA TRP A 157 6.17 7.13 22.13
C TRP A 157 6.06 5.82 21.34
N VAL A 158 5.00 5.04 21.55
CA VAL A 158 4.73 3.81 20.79
C VAL A 158 4.45 4.13 19.32
N THR A 159 3.60 5.12 19.05
CA THR A 159 3.30 5.63 17.70
C THR A 159 4.54 6.22 17.04
N LEU A 160 5.30 7.05 17.78
CA LEU A 160 6.52 7.67 17.27
C LEU A 160 7.59 6.62 16.93
N ARG A 161 7.71 5.55 17.72
CA ARG A 161 8.61 4.43 17.42
C ARG A 161 8.19 3.68 16.17
N ALA A 162 6.89 3.49 15.93
CA ALA A 162 6.40 2.87 14.69
C ALA A 162 6.72 3.73 13.46
N LEU A 163 6.53 5.05 13.55
CA LEU A 163 6.92 6.01 12.51
C LEU A 163 8.43 5.98 12.26
N ALA A 164 9.24 6.04 13.33
CA ALA A 164 10.69 5.99 13.23
C ALA A 164 11.17 4.69 12.56
N PHE A 165 10.59 3.55 12.94
CA PHE A 165 10.87 2.27 12.31
C PHE A 165 10.55 2.30 10.81
N LEU A 166 9.41 2.88 10.41
CA LEU A 166 9.01 2.98 9.01
C LEU A 166 9.99 3.82 8.19
N VAL A 167 10.46 4.93 8.74
CA VAL A 167 11.47 5.79 8.11
C VAL A 167 12.80 5.04 7.99
N ILE A 168 13.29 4.43 9.07
CA ILE A 168 14.54 3.65 9.08
C ILE A 168 14.45 2.50 8.07
N TYR A 169 13.32 1.79 8.03
CA TYR A 169 13.08 0.72 7.06
C TYR A 169 13.20 1.22 5.62
N ASN A 170 12.58 2.37 5.29
CA ASN A 170 12.68 2.95 3.94
C ASN A 170 14.10 3.33 3.58
N VAL A 171 14.82 4.02 4.47
CA VAL A 171 16.21 4.42 4.22
C VAL A 171 17.10 3.20 4.06
N ALA A 172 16.98 2.21 4.94
CA ALA A 172 17.76 0.98 4.88
C ALA A 172 17.53 0.22 3.58
N PHE A 173 16.26 0.01 3.18
CA PHE A 173 15.95 -0.68 1.93
C PHE A 173 16.32 0.13 0.70
N PHE A 174 16.23 1.46 0.73
CA PHE A 174 16.71 2.31 -0.34
C PHE A 174 18.21 2.11 -0.57
N VAL A 175 19.01 2.07 0.49
CA VAL A 175 20.46 1.80 0.41
C VAL A 175 20.74 0.37 -0.05
N LEU A 176 20.08 -0.63 0.55
CA LEU A 176 20.28 -2.05 0.23
C LEU A 176 19.91 -2.40 -1.22
N LEU A 177 18.91 -1.71 -1.78
CA LEU A 177 18.47 -1.90 -3.16
C LEU A 177 19.16 -0.93 -4.13
N SER A 178 20.28 -0.31 -3.72
CA SER A 178 21.07 0.60 -4.54
C SER A 178 20.25 1.74 -5.17
N GLY A 179 19.31 2.29 -4.40
CA GLY A 179 18.44 3.38 -4.83
C GLY A 179 17.19 2.97 -5.62
N ASN A 180 16.98 1.67 -5.87
CA ASN A 180 15.82 1.20 -6.65
C ASN A 180 14.52 1.07 -5.84
N LEU A 181 14.49 1.55 -4.59
CA LEU A 181 13.27 1.59 -3.80
C LEU A 181 12.46 2.84 -4.13
N ALA A 182 11.23 2.66 -4.61
CA ALA A 182 10.26 3.73 -4.85
C ALA A 182 9.66 4.27 -3.53
N TRP A 183 10.50 4.91 -2.70
CA TRP A 183 10.10 5.46 -1.40
C TRP A 183 9.08 6.60 -1.55
N GLU A 184 9.06 7.28 -2.69
CA GLU A 184 8.11 8.33 -3.04
C GLU A 184 6.68 7.81 -3.02
N THR A 185 6.50 6.58 -3.52
CA THR A 185 5.23 5.85 -3.53
C THR A 185 4.78 5.50 -2.13
N HIS A 186 5.74 5.12 -1.28
CA HIS A 186 5.47 4.81 0.12
C HIS A 186 5.00 6.06 0.86
N LEU A 187 5.68 7.19 0.65
CA LEU A 187 5.28 8.48 1.23
C LEU A 187 3.89 8.92 0.73
N GLY A 188 3.66 8.91 -0.58
CA GLY A 188 2.39 9.31 -1.17
C GLY A 188 1.21 8.45 -0.70
N GLY A 189 1.40 7.14 -0.65
CA GLY A 189 0.42 6.20 -0.11
C GLY A 189 0.13 6.47 1.37
N PHE A 190 1.18 6.60 2.19
CA PHE A 190 1.07 6.90 3.62
C PHE A 190 0.28 8.18 3.89
N VAL A 191 0.61 9.28 3.19
CA VAL A 191 -0.06 10.58 3.35
C VAL A 191 -1.52 10.47 2.95
N ALA A 192 -1.84 9.85 1.81
CA ALA A 192 -3.23 9.68 1.37
C ALA A 192 -4.06 8.87 2.38
N GLY A 193 -3.49 7.77 2.89
CA GLY A 193 -4.11 6.97 3.95
C GLY A 193 -4.32 7.76 5.24
N TRP A 194 -3.32 8.51 5.68
CA TRP A 194 -3.42 9.35 6.87
C TRP A 194 -4.53 10.40 6.75
N LEU A 195 -4.60 11.11 5.62
CA LEU A 195 -5.65 12.10 5.37
C LEU A 195 -7.05 11.45 5.32
N LEU A 196 -7.17 10.27 4.73
CA LEU A 196 -8.42 9.52 4.70
C LEU A 196 -8.85 9.10 6.11
N ALA A 197 -7.91 8.71 6.97
CA ALA A 197 -8.18 8.37 8.37
C ALA A 197 -8.64 9.59 9.19
N ILE A 198 -8.07 10.77 8.95
CA ILE A 198 -8.56 12.04 9.51
C ILE A 198 -9.99 12.31 9.06
N TYR A 199 -10.25 12.22 7.75
CA TYR A 199 -11.57 12.50 7.16
C TYR A 199 -12.66 11.59 7.73
N TRP A 200 -12.39 10.29 7.87
CA TRP A 200 -13.31 9.35 8.51
C TRP A 200 -13.42 9.53 10.02
N GLY A 201 -12.40 10.11 10.65
CA GLY A 201 -12.31 10.29 12.08
C GLY A 201 -12.30 8.98 12.87
N ARG A 202 -12.25 9.10 14.19
CA ARG A 202 -12.27 7.95 15.12
C ARG A 202 -13.66 7.30 15.25
N GLY A 203 -14.70 8.02 14.82
CA GLY A 203 -16.12 7.66 14.89
C GLY A 203 -16.48 6.38 14.12
N VAL A 204 -15.69 6.02 13.11
CA VAL A 204 -15.86 4.80 12.32
C VAL A 204 -15.65 3.51 13.15
N MET A 205 -15.10 3.62 14.36
CA MET A 205 -14.96 2.52 15.33
C MET A 205 -16.22 2.33 16.19
N PRO A 206 -16.66 1.08 16.44
CA PRO A 206 -17.50 0.75 17.59
C PRO A 206 -16.74 1.01 18.91
N GLU A 207 -17.38 1.62 19.91
CA GLU A 207 -16.80 1.99 21.22
C GLU A 207 -16.10 0.80 21.92
N SER A 208 -16.70 -0.38 21.84
CA SER A 208 -16.17 -1.63 22.41
C SER A 208 -14.86 -2.10 21.77
N ARG A 209 -14.60 -1.73 20.51
CA ARG A 209 -13.33 -2.00 19.83
C ARG A 209 -12.28 -0.93 20.07
N ARG A 210 -12.66 0.32 20.37
CA ARG A 210 -11.70 1.40 20.70
C ARG A 210 -10.86 1.05 21.92
N ARG A 211 -11.49 0.51 22.97
CA ARG A 211 -10.81 0.10 24.22
C ARG A 211 -9.79 -1.04 24.05
N ARG A 212 -9.99 -1.92 23.06
CA ARG A 212 -9.11 -3.09 22.83
C ARG A 212 -7.82 -2.73 22.09
N PHE A 213 -7.81 -1.62 21.35
CA PHE A 213 -6.61 -1.10 20.68
C PHE A 213 -5.91 0.03 21.48
N GLY A 214 -6.59 0.69 22.41
CA GLY A 214 -6.04 1.75 23.27
C GLY A 214 -5.15 1.27 24.43
N GLY A 215 -5.10 -0.03 24.72
CA GLY A 215 -4.42 -0.53 25.91
C GLY A 215 -5.34 -0.41 27.14
N GLY A 216 -5.48 -1.52 27.86
CA GLY A 216 -6.33 -1.57 29.04
C GLY A 216 -5.79 -0.68 30.15
N ALA A 217 -6.54 0.36 30.48
CA ALA A 217 -6.78 0.82 31.84
C ALA A 217 -8.05 1.68 31.83
N GLU A 218 -8.75 1.70 32.94
CA GLU A 218 -9.94 2.50 33.25
C GLU A 218 -9.65 4.02 33.25
N SER A 219 -9.10 4.58 32.18
CA SER A 219 -8.99 6.04 32.04
C SER A 219 -10.31 6.58 31.48
N THR A 220 -11.17 7.06 32.39
CA THR A 220 -12.23 7.98 32.03
C THR A 220 -11.64 9.16 31.26
N PRO A 221 -12.34 9.68 30.22
CA PRO A 221 -11.90 10.88 29.52
C PRO A 221 -11.70 12.01 30.53
N LYS A 222 -10.51 12.60 30.56
CA LYS A 222 -10.32 13.87 31.27
C LYS A 222 -10.97 14.94 30.40
N GLY A 223 -12.08 15.50 30.89
CA GLY A 223 -12.89 16.52 30.21
C GLY A 223 -12.13 17.80 29.91
#